data_AF-A0A532AV13-F1
#
_entry.id   AF-A0A532AV13-F1
#
_cell.length_a   1.000
_cell.length_b   1.000
_cell.length_c   1.000
_cell.angle_alpha   90.00
_cell.angle_beta   90.00
_cell.angle_gamma   90.00
#
_symmetry.space_group_name_H-M   'P 1'
#
loop_
_entity.id
_entity.type
_entity.pdbx_description
1 polymer ?
#
loop_
_entity_poly.entity_id
_entity_poly.type
_entity_poly.pdbx_seq_one_letter_code
_entity_poly.pdbx_strand_id
1 'polypeptide(L)'
;MKTSKTRKPVTVRTARDLGQALGLSSADTAEMEFRSDLTVSLAKIIQSGGLTHADIAKRAGTSRTRVTAIANGNTRGVSTDVLIRVLAATGHRAEVRVKKTAA
;
A
#
# COMPACT_ATOMS: atom_id res chain seq x y z
N MET A 1 -35.40 14.42 -21.60
CA MET A 1 -34.47 13.84 -20.60
C MET A 1 -34.23 12.37 -20.93
N LYS A 2 -33.03 11.96 -21.36
CA LYS A 2 -32.70 10.54 -21.56
C LYS A 2 -32.42 9.92 -20.19
N THR A 3 -33.23 8.94 -19.82
CA THR A 3 -33.10 8.16 -18.57
C THR A 3 -31.73 7.50 -18.50
N SER A 4 -30.94 7.87 -17.50
CA SER A 4 -29.67 7.23 -17.16
C SER A 4 -29.91 5.74 -16.91
N LYS A 5 -29.29 4.86 -17.70
CA LYS A 5 -29.29 3.41 -17.45
C LYS A 5 -28.66 3.18 -16.08
N THR A 6 -29.46 2.71 -15.12
CA THR A 6 -29.01 2.28 -13.80
C THR A 6 -27.98 1.15 -13.98
N ARG A 7 -26.70 1.46 -13.73
CA ARG A 7 -25.63 0.46 -13.76
C ARG A 7 -25.86 -0.50 -12.59
N LYS A 8 -25.92 -1.80 -12.86
CA LYS A 8 -25.99 -2.83 -11.80
C LYS A 8 -24.74 -2.71 -10.93
N PRO A 9 -24.85 -2.75 -9.59
CA PRO A 9 -23.69 -2.73 -8.72
C PRO A 9 -22.84 -3.98 -8.94
N VAL A 10 -21.52 -3.82 -8.91
CA VAL A 10 -20.55 -4.93 -8.98
C VAL A 10 -20.01 -5.16 -7.58
N THR A 11 -20.13 -6.38 -7.07
CA THR A 11 -19.56 -6.78 -5.78
C THR A 11 -18.27 -7.55 -6.02
N VAL A 12 -17.19 -7.15 -5.35
CA VAL A 12 -15.86 -7.75 -5.45
C VAL A 12 -15.40 -8.25 -4.08
N ARG A 13 -14.61 -9.33 -4.03
CA ARG A 13 -14.15 -9.93 -2.76
C ARG A 13 -12.64 -10.02 -2.65
N THR A 14 -11.93 -9.92 -3.77
CA THR A 14 -10.47 -9.98 -3.83
C THR A 14 -9.90 -8.73 -4.51
N ALA A 15 -8.62 -8.43 -4.27
CA ALA A 15 -7.93 -7.35 -4.97
C ALA A 15 -7.93 -7.59 -6.49
N ARG A 16 -7.83 -8.85 -6.92
CA ARG A 16 -7.96 -9.26 -8.33
C ARG A 16 -9.32 -8.89 -8.92
N ASP A 17 -10.42 -9.25 -8.26
CA ASP A 17 -11.77 -8.92 -8.74
C ASP A 17 -11.96 -7.41 -8.84
N LEU A 18 -11.43 -6.67 -7.86
CA LEU A 18 -11.45 -5.21 -7.86
C LEU A 18 -10.65 -4.63 -9.03
N GLY A 19 -9.43 -5.11 -9.25
CA GLY A 19 -8.61 -4.69 -10.38
C GLY A 19 -9.29 -4.91 -11.72
N GLN A 20 -9.90 -6.09 -11.91
CA GLN A 20 -10.68 -6.41 -13.11
C GLN A 20 -11.89 -5.48 -13.28
N ALA A 21 -12.65 -5.24 -12.20
CA ALA A 21 -13.81 -4.34 -12.23
C ALA A 21 -13.42 -2.89 -12.55
N LEU A 22 -12.19 -2.48 -12.21
CA LEU A 22 -11.62 -1.16 -12.51
C LEU A 22 -10.88 -1.10 -13.85
N GLY A 23 -10.75 -2.22 -14.57
CA GLY A 23 -10.03 -2.29 -15.85
C GLY A 23 -8.50 -2.19 -15.72
N LEU A 24 -7.94 -2.56 -14.56
CA LEU A 24 -6.50 -2.58 -14.31
C LEU A 24 -5.86 -3.85 -14.87
N SER A 25 -4.58 -3.78 -15.22
CA SER A 25 -3.82 -4.96 -15.58
C SER A 25 -3.58 -5.87 -14.37
N SER A 26 -3.29 -7.15 -14.62
CA SER A 26 -2.91 -8.08 -13.56
C SER A 26 -1.62 -7.64 -12.85
N ALA A 27 -0.69 -7.02 -13.58
CA ALA A 27 0.55 -6.48 -13.04
C ALA A 27 0.29 -5.30 -12.09
N ASP A 28 -0.51 -4.31 -12.52
CA ASP A 28 -0.85 -3.14 -11.69
C ASP A 28 -1.60 -3.59 -10.43
N THR A 29 -2.55 -4.50 -10.58
CA THR A 29 -3.33 -5.02 -9.47
C THR A 29 -2.43 -5.72 -8.44
N ALA A 30 -1.48 -6.53 -8.89
CA ALA A 30 -0.54 -7.22 -8.02
C ALA A 30 0.42 -6.25 -7.30
N GLU A 31 0.93 -5.22 -8.00
CA GLU A 31 1.75 -4.18 -7.37
C GLU A 31 0.94 -3.43 -6.30
N MET A 32 -0.29 -3.02 -6.63
CA MET A 32 -1.16 -2.27 -5.73
C MET A 32 -1.55 -3.11 -4.49
N GLU A 33 -1.87 -4.39 -4.66
CA GLU A 33 -2.16 -5.31 -3.57
C GLU A 33 -0.97 -5.43 -2.61
N PHE A 34 0.22 -5.77 -3.13
CA PHE A 34 1.43 -5.89 -2.32
C PHE A 34 1.76 -4.60 -1.58
N ARG A 35 1.67 -3.46 -2.27
CA ARG A 35 1.93 -2.14 -1.68
C ARG A 35 0.91 -1.78 -0.61
N SER A 36 -0.36 -2.15 -0.80
CA SER A 36 -1.43 -1.91 0.18
C SER A 36 -1.15 -2.70 1.46
N ASP A 37 -0.83 -4.00 1.35
CA ASP A 37 -0.50 -4.85 2.48
C ASP A 37 0.71 -4.32 3.27
N LEU A 38 1.76 -3.90 2.55
CA LEU A 38 2.94 -3.29 3.15
C LEU A 38 2.58 -1.98 3.86
N THR A 39 1.77 -1.13 3.23
CA THR A 39 1.35 0.17 3.79
C THR A 39 0.53 0.00 5.06
N VAL A 40 -0.45 -0.91 5.06
CA VAL A 40 -1.28 -1.19 6.24
C VAL A 40 -0.41 -1.71 7.39
N SER A 41 0.51 -2.62 7.10
CA SER A 41 1.43 -3.16 8.10
C SER A 41 2.34 -2.07 8.67
N LEU A 42 2.89 -1.22 7.80
CA LEU A 42 3.78 -0.14 8.18
C LEU A 42 3.08 0.94 9.00
N ALA A 43 1.85 1.32 8.63
CA ALA A 43 1.04 2.27 9.39
C ALA A 43 0.81 1.77 10.82
N LYS A 44 0.46 0.50 11.00
CA LYS A 44 0.30 -0.13 12.33
C LYS A 44 1.59 -0.11 13.14
N ILE A 45 2.72 -0.45 12.51
CA ILE A 45 4.04 -0.45 13.17
C ILE A 45 4.43 0.97 13.61
N ILE A 46 4.23 1.97 12.76
CA ILE A 46 4.54 3.37 13.11
C ILE A 46 3.65 3.86 14.25
N GLN A 47 2.35 3.55 14.22
CA GLN A 47 1.39 3.99 15.23
C GLN A 47 1.58 3.31 16.59
N SER A 48 2.01 2.05 16.61
CA SER A 48 2.27 1.28 17.85
C SER A 48 3.71 1.39 18.36
N GLY A 49 4.61 1.96 17.55
CA GLY A 49 6.02 2.07 17.87
C GLY A 49 6.36 3.26 18.77
N GLY A 50 7.55 3.22 19.37
CA GLY A 50 8.07 4.30 20.22
C GLY A 50 8.93 5.33 19.50
N LEU A 51 9.19 5.18 18.19
CA LEU A 51 10.02 6.10 17.43
C LEU A 51 9.19 7.28 16.91
N THR A 52 9.74 8.48 16.97
CA THR A 52 9.09 9.64 16.36
C THR A 52 9.16 9.54 14.83
N HIS A 53 8.23 10.20 14.13
CA HIS A 53 8.29 10.28 12.66
C HIS A 53 9.61 10.90 12.16
N ALA A 54 10.22 11.79 12.95
CA ALA A 54 11.51 12.40 12.60
C ALA A 54 12.67 11.38 12.70
N ASP A 55 12.68 10.54 13.73
CA ASP A 55 13.69 9.50 13.90
C ASP A 55 13.61 8.45 12.79
N ILE A 56 12.38 8.01 12.46
CA ILE A 56 12.13 7.07 11.37
C ILE A 56 12.60 7.67 10.05
N ALA A 57 12.26 8.93 9.77
CA ALA A 57 12.67 9.61 8.55
C ALA A 57 14.19 9.69 8.40
N LYS A 58 14.89 10.06 9.47
CA LYS A 58 16.35 10.11 9.51
C LYS A 58 16.98 8.74 9.23
N ARG A 59 16.49 7.69 9.88
CA ARG A 59 16.98 6.31 9.71
C ARG A 59 16.69 5.76 8.30
N ALA A 60 15.54 6.11 7.73
CA ALA A 60 15.11 5.64 6.40
C ALA A 60 15.69 6.45 5.24
N GLY A 61 16.35 7.58 5.50
CA GLY A 61 16.85 8.49 4.46
C GLY A 61 15.72 9.11 3.63
N THR A 62 14.64 9.54 4.29
CA THR A 62 13.46 10.16 3.67
C THR A 62 12.98 11.37 4.48
N SER A 63 11.94 12.07 4.02
CA SER A 63 11.39 13.22 4.73
C SER A 63 10.41 12.82 5.84
N ARG A 64 10.35 13.60 6.92
CA ARG A 64 9.34 13.45 7.98
C ARG A 64 7.91 13.47 7.42
N THR A 65 7.64 14.34 6.45
CA THR A 65 6.32 14.45 5.80
C THR A 65 5.93 13.15 5.10
N ARG A 66 6.86 12.46 4.44
CA ARG A 66 6.60 11.14 3.85
C ARG A 66 6.27 10.10 4.92
N VAL A 67 6.98 10.09 6.04
CA VAL A 67 6.67 9.17 7.16
C VAL A 67 5.28 9.44 7.73
N THR A 68 4.90 10.71 7.94
CA THR A 68 3.55 11.06 8.37
C THR A 68 2.49 10.63 7.36
N ALA A 69 2.74 10.82 6.06
CA ALA A 69 1.79 10.38 5.02
C ALA A 69 1.61 8.85 5.05
N ILE A 70 2.70 8.09 5.16
CA ILE A 70 2.69 6.63 5.29
C ILE A 70 1.90 6.20 6.55
N ALA A 71 2.15 6.83 7.70
CA ALA A 71 1.44 6.54 8.95
C ALA A 71 -0.09 6.75 8.83
N ASN A 72 -0.51 7.65 7.94
CA ASN A 72 -1.91 7.92 7.63
C ASN A 72 -2.44 7.10 6.44
N GLY A 73 -1.68 6.10 5.94
CA GLY A 73 -2.06 5.26 4.81
C GLY A 73 -1.95 5.94 3.44
N ASN A 74 -1.39 7.15 3.36
CA ASN A 74 -1.18 7.87 2.11
C ASN A 74 0.23 7.64 1.58
N THR A 75 0.35 6.78 0.57
CA THR A 75 1.61 6.48 -0.11
C THR A 75 1.70 7.04 -1.52
N ARG A 76 0.86 8.04 -1.86
CA ARG A 76 0.92 8.67 -3.18
C ARG A 76 2.28 9.34 -3.37
N GLY A 77 2.97 9.02 -4.46
CA GLY A 77 4.31 9.55 -4.76
C GLY A 77 5.43 9.00 -3.86
N VAL A 78 5.14 7.98 -3.04
CA VAL A 78 6.15 7.21 -2.31
C VAL A 78 6.39 5.92 -3.09
N SER A 79 7.63 5.56 -3.35
CA SER A 79 7.97 4.30 -4.04
C SER A 79 8.03 3.13 -3.07
N THR A 80 7.91 1.90 -3.58
CA THR A 80 7.96 0.68 -2.77
C THR A 80 9.29 0.52 -2.03
N ASP A 81 10.42 0.91 -2.62
CA ASP A 81 11.73 0.88 -1.96
C ASP A 81 11.80 1.83 -0.75
N VAL A 82 11.11 2.98 -0.81
CA VAL A 82 11.01 3.90 0.34
C VAL A 82 10.19 3.26 1.45
N LEU A 83 9.08 2.59 1.12
CA LEU A 83 8.28 1.86 2.12
C LEU A 83 9.12 0.78 2.82
N ILE A 84 9.93 0.03 2.07
CA ILE A 84 10.83 -0.99 2.62
C ILE A 84 11.90 -0.37 3.52
N ARG A 85 12.51 0.76 3.14
CA ARG A 85 13.47 1.48 3.99
C ARG A 85 12.85 2.01 5.28
N VAL A 86 11.62 2.51 5.20
CA VAL A 86 10.87 2.97 6.39
C VAL A 86 10.53 1.78 7.31
N LEU A 87 10.18 0.62 6.76
CA LEU A 87 10.00 -0.62 7.54
C LEU A 87 11.31 -1.04 8.23
N ALA A 88 12.44 -1.01 7.53
CA ALA A 88 13.74 -1.32 8.11
C ALA A 88 14.12 -0.34 9.25
N ALA A 89 13.81 0.94 9.08
CA ALA A 89 14.07 1.98 10.07
C ALA A 89 13.31 1.78 11.40
N THR A 90 12.18 1.05 11.38
CA THR A 90 11.43 0.68 12.58
C THR A 90 11.89 -0.63 13.20
N GLY A 91 12.98 -1.24 12.70
CA GLY A 91 13.51 -2.51 13.20
C GLY A 91 12.79 -3.75 12.66
N HIS A 92 11.95 -3.60 11.64
CA HIS A 92 11.21 -4.68 11.02
C HIS A 92 11.80 -5.04 9.65
N ARG A 93 11.52 -6.25 9.15
CA ARG A 93 11.93 -6.68 7.82
C ARG A 93 10.74 -7.25 7.06
N ALA A 94 10.72 -7.08 5.74
CA ALA A 94 9.78 -7.75 4.87
C ALA A 94 10.32 -9.14 4.51
N GLU A 95 9.43 -10.13 4.39
CA GLU A 95 9.75 -11.46 3.89
C GLU A 95 8.98 -11.68 2.58
N VAL A 96 9.66 -12.23 1.58
CA VAL A 96 9.05 -12.49 0.27
C VAL A 96 8.53 -13.92 0.23
N ARG A 97 7.22 -14.07 0.01
CA ARG A 97 6.60 -15.36 -0.30
C ARG A 97 6.01 -15.31 -1.70
N VAL A 98 6.54 -16.14 -2.59
CA VAL A 98 6.04 -16.25 -3.97
C VAL A 98 4.94 -17.30 -4.03
N LYS A 99 3.83 -16.98 -4.69
CA LYS A 99 2.72 -17.90 -4.98
C LYS A 99 2.47 -17.91 -6.48
N LYS A 100 2.00 -19.05 -7.00
CA LYS A 100 1.57 -19.14 -8.39
C LYS A 100 0.27 -18.36 -8.56
N THR A 101 0.30 -17.35 -9.40
CA THR A 101 -0.89 -16.63 -9.83
C THR A 101 -1.61 -17.46 -10.89
N ALA A 102 -2.92 -17.67 -10.76
CA ALA A 102 -3.70 -18.32 -11.83
C ALA A 102 -3.65 -17.43 -13.07
N ALA A 103 -3.18 -18.01 -14.18
CA ALA A 103 -3.10 -17.38 -15.50
C ALA A 103 -4.48 -16.96 -16.00
#